data_AF-A0A9D5J199-F1
#
_entry.id   AF-A0A9D5J199-F1
#
_cell.length_a   1.000
_cell.length_b   1.000
_cell.length_c   1.000
_cell.angle_alpha   90.00
_cell.angle_beta   90.00
_cell.angle_gamma   90.00
#
_symmetry.space_group_name_H-M   'P 1'
#
loop_
_entity.id
_entity.type
_entity.pdbx_description
1 polymer ?
#
loop_
_entity_poly.entity_id
_entity_poly.type
_entity_poly.pdbx_seq_one_letter_code
_entity_poly.pdbx_strand_id
1 'polypeptide(L)' 'PPDPSVYVLDTVGPTINQFSLQLNLQRQLSPRSAGEEPLPNTSPTALAVTKNRLVVVAFGNRIFHGQLP' A
#
# COMPACT_ATOMS: atom_id res chain seq x y z
N PRO A 1 14.70 -5.88 13.17
CA PRO A 1 14.48 -5.50 11.75
C PRO A 1 13.10 -6.02 11.33
N PRO A 2 12.33 -5.33 10.49
CA PRO A 2 11.06 -5.86 10.01
C PRO A 2 11.29 -7.15 9.22
N ASP A 3 10.37 -8.11 9.34
CA ASP A 3 10.46 -9.36 8.60
C ASP A 3 10.34 -9.12 7.08
N PRO A 4 11.16 -9.78 6.24
CA PRO A 4 11.03 -9.72 4.80
C PRO A 4 9.61 -10.09 4.36
N SER A 5 9.01 -9.26 3.53
CA SER A 5 7.60 -9.37 3.15
C SER A 5 7.41 -9.08 1.66
N VAL A 6 6.37 -9.68 1.08
CA VAL A 6 5.87 -9.34 -0.25
C VAL A 6 4.63 -8.48 -0.08
N TYR A 7 4.58 -7.35 -0.78
CA TYR A 7 3.41 -6.46 -0.79
C TYR A 7 2.71 -6.55 -2.13
N VAL A 8 1.42 -6.86 -2.12
CA VAL A 8 0.58 -7.01 -3.32
C VAL A 8 -0.56 -6.01 -3.26
N LEU A 9 -0.73 -5.23 -4.31
CA LEU A 9 -1.84 -4.31 -4.48
C LEU A 9 -3.02 -5.03 -5.15
N ASP A 10 -4.15 -5.10 -4.46
CA ASP A 10 -5.45 -5.38 -5.09
C ASP A 10 -6.01 -4.06 -5.64
N THR A 11 -6.22 -4.00 -6.96
CA THR A 11 -6.69 -2.80 -7.66
C THR A 11 -8.21 -2.67 -7.70
N VAL A 12 -8.95 -3.72 -7.31
CA VAL A 12 -10.43 -3.73 -7.29
C VAL A 12 -10.94 -3.21 -5.94
N GLY A 13 -10.52 -3.85 -4.85
CA GLY A 13 -10.68 -3.31 -3.51
C GLY A 13 -9.33 -2.73 -3.09
N PRO A 14 -9.07 -1.41 -3.26
CA PRO A 14 -7.75 -0.80 -3.13
C PRO A 14 -7.14 -1.13 -1.76
N THR A 15 -6.43 -2.24 -1.70
CA THR A 15 -5.89 -2.82 -0.49
C THR A 15 -4.52 -3.37 -0.80
N ILE A 16 -3.63 -3.20 0.15
CA ILE A 16 -2.25 -3.67 0.07
C ILE A 16 -2.16 -4.86 1.02
N ASN A 17 -2.00 -6.03 0.45
CA ASN A 17 -1.85 -7.28 1.17
C ASN A 17 -0.35 -7.52 1.44
N GLN A 18 0.01 -7.67 2.71
CA GLN A 18 1.35 -8.02 3.14
C GLN A 18 1.40 -9.53 3.41
N PHE A 19 2.31 -10.21 2.72
CA PHE A 19 2.59 -11.62 2.90
C PHE A 19 4.00 -11.83 3.45
N SER A 20 4.19 -12.88 4.24
CA SER A 20 5.53 -13.41 4.50
C SER A 20 6.13 -14.00 3.21
N LEU A 21 7.43 -14.30 3.22
CA LEU A 21 8.06 -15.01 2.08
C LEU A 21 7.51 -16.43 1.85
N GLN A 22 6.83 -17.04 2.83
CA GLN A 22 6.09 -18.30 2.63
C GLN A 22 4.65 -18.07 2.13
N LEU A 23 4.30 -16.85 1.73
CA LEU A 23 2.97 -16.47 1.24
C LEU A 23 1.85 -16.57 2.28
N ASN A 24 2.18 -16.52 3.57
CA ASN A 24 1.18 -16.37 4.62
C ASN A 24 0.71 -14.91 4.66
N LEU A 25 -0.59 -14.67 4.59
CA LEU A 25 -1.15 -13.32 4.75
C LEU A 25 -0.91 -12.85 6.19
N GLN A 26 -0.13 -11.78 6.34
CA GLN A 26 0.18 -11.20 7.65
C GLN A 26 -0.69 -9.99 7.96
N ARG A 27 -1.04 -9.19 6.94
CA ARG A 27 -1.79 -7.94 7.13
C ARG A 27 -2.46 -7.50 5.83
N GLN A 28 -3.61 -6.84 5.98
CA GLN A 28 -4.23 -6.06 4.91
C GLN A 28 -4.22 -4.58 5.33
N LEU A 29 -3.67 -3.74 4.46
CA LEU A 29 -3.61 -2.28 4.65
C LEU A 29 -4.55 -1.63 3.64
N SER A 30 -5.49 -0.82 4.11
CA SER A 30 -6.26 0.04 3.22
C SER A 30 -5.56 1.39 3.13
N PRO A 31 -5.25 1.90 1.92
CA PRO A 31 -4.93 3.30 1.75
C PRO A 31 -6.06 4.11 2.36
N ARG A 32 -5.71 5.08 3.20
CA ARG A 32 -6.64 6.07 3.74
C ARG A 32 -5.99 7.43 3.58
N SER A 33 -6.79 8.44 3.26
CA SER A 33 -6.27 9.79 3.33
C SER A 33 -5.99 10.15 4.78
N ALA A 34 -4.84 10.75 5.04
CA ALA A 34 -4.48 11.27 6.34
C ALA A 34 -5.07 12.68 6.59
N GLY A 35 -5.68 13.30 5.57
CA GLY A 35 -6.24 14.65 5.64
C GLY A 35 -7.65 14.73 5.07
N GLU A 36 -8.11 15.94 4.79
CA GLU A 36 -9.47 16.20 4.29
C GLU A 36 -9.68 15.76 2.84
N GLU A 37 -8.62 15.59 2.05
CA GLU A 37 -8.76 15.20 0.65
C GLU A 37 -8.99 13.69 0.54
N PRO A 38 -10.16 13.23 0.05
CA PRO A 38 -10.43 11.81 -0.08
C PRO A 38 -9.48 11.17 -1.09
N LEU A 39 -9.29 9.86 -0.96
CA LEU A 39 -8.62 9.11 -2.02
C LEU A 39 -9.41 9.22 -3.33
N PRO A 40 -8.72 9.29 -4.48
CA PRO A 40 -9.40 9.29 -5.78
C PRO A 40 -10.30 8.07 -5.93
N ASN A 41 -11.49 8.25 -6.50
CA ASN A 41 -12.42 7.17 -6.80
C ASN A 41 -12.04 6.41 -8.09
N THR A 42 -10.75 6.13 -8.27
CA THR A 42 -10.15 5.45 -9.41
C THR A 42 -9.30 4.31 -8.91
N SER A 43 -9.12 3.24 -9.70
CA SER A 43 -8.22 2.16 -9.31
C SER A 43 -6.77 2.66 -9.14
N PRO A 44 -6.05 2.16 -8.12
CA PRO A 44 -4.63 2.45 -7.98
C PRO A 44 -3.86 1.78 -9.12
N THR A 45 -2.75 2.41 -9.49
CA THR A 45 -1.99 2.11 -10.72
C THR A 45 -0.59 1.59 -10.43
N ALA A 46 -0.04 1.89 -9.26
CA ALA A 46 1.27 1.41 -8.83
C ALA A 46 1.38 1.34 -7.31
N LEU A 47 2.29 0.47 -6.86
CA LEU A 47 2.69 0.28 -5.47
C LEU A 47 4.22 0.22 -5.38
N ALA A 48 4.79 0.87 -4.38
CA ALA A 48 6.19 0.71 -4.03
C ALA A 48 6.39 0.75 -2.50
N VAL A 49 7.46 0.09 -2.03
CA VAL A 49 7.94 0.22 -0.65
C VAL A 49 9.35 0.77 -0.69
N THR A 50 9.58 1.88 -0.01
CA THR A 50 10.88 2.56 0.01
C THR A 50 11.80 2.00 1.09
N LYS A 51 13.10 2.34 1.03
CA LYS A 51 14.09 1.95 2.05
C LYS A 51 13.77 2.51 3.45
N ASN A 52 13.12 3.67 3.55
CA ASN A 52 12.66 4.26 4.80
C ASN A 52 11.27 3.78 5.24
N ARG A 53 10.79 2.65 4.68
CA ARG A 53 9.53 1.99 5.05
C ARG A 53 8.28 2.85 4.80
N LEU A 54 8.31 3.68 3.77
CA LEU A 54 7.08 4.28 3.24
C LEU A 54 6.45 3.30 2.27
N VAL A 55 5.15 3.05 2.46
CA VAL A 55 4.32 2.47 1.41
C VAL A 55 3.81 3.60 0.53
N VAL A 56 3.98 3.48 -0.78
CA VAL A 56 3.62 4.49 -1.77
C VAL A 56 2.62 3.88 -2.73
N VAL A 57 1.48 4.56 -2.94
CA VAL A 57 0.43 4.13 -3.87
C VAL A 57 0.14 5.26 -4.84
N ALA A 58 0.11 4.96 -6.13
CA ALA A 58 -0.25 5.91 -7.17
C ALA A 58 -1.69 5.72 -7.63
N PHE A 59 -2.42 6.82 -7.79
CA PHE A 59 -3.75 6.89 -8.41
C PHE A 59 -3.63 7.82 -9.62
N GLY A 60 -3.37 7.25 -10.81
CA GLY A 60 -3.05 8.02 -12.01
C GLY A 60 -1.79 8.87 -11.80
N ASN A 61 -1.94 10.20 -11.86
CA ASN A 61 -0.84 11.15 -11.68
C ASN A 61 -0.66 11.64 -10.23
N ARG A 62 -1.39 11.08 -9.27
CA ARG A 62 -1.31 11.46 -7.85
C ARG A 62 -0.64 10.36 -7.03
N ILE A 63 0.24 10.73 -6.12
CA ILE A 63 0.96 9.80 -5.23
C ILE A 63 0.50 10.03 -3.79
N PHE A 64 0.13 8.95 -3.12
CA PHE A 64 -0.20 8.89 -1.70
C PHE A 64 0.82 8.00 -1.00
N HIS A 65 1.13 8.30 0.25
CA HIS A 65 2.06 7.47 1.02
C HIS A 65 1.68 7.42 2.49
N GLY A 66 2.17 6.38 3.16
CA GLY A 66 2.02 6.18 4.59
C GLY A 66 3.20 5.43 5.16
N GLN A 67 3.44 5.60 6.46
CA GLN A 67 4.49 4.88 7.16
C GLN A 67 4.04 3.43 7.42
N LEU A 68 4.87 2.45 7.03
CA LEU A 68 4.69 1.09 7.50
C LEU A 68 5.08 1.00 8.99
N PRO A 69 4.25 0.35 9.82
CA PRO A 69 4.52 0.16 11.25
C PRO A 69 5.77 -0.69 11.49
#